data_AF-A0A965RZQ6-F1
#
_entry.id   AF-A0A965RZQ6-F1
#
_cell.length_a   1.000
_cell.length_b   1.000
_cell.length_c   1.000
_cell.angle_alpha   90.00
_cell.angle_beta   90.00
_cell.angle_gamma   90.00
#
_symmetry.space_group_name_H-M   'P 1'
#
loop_
_entity.id
_entity.type
_entity.pdbx_description
1 polymer ?
#
loop_
_entity_poly.entity_id
_entity_poly.type
_entity_poly.pdbx_seq_one_letter_code
_entity_poly.pdbx_strand_id
1 'polypeptide(L)'
;MRRRSGKRVRAFMWNRVVEFMTSREHEGLPQQVIAKRLGMSLPMLRDYLSDELWAEVARRRSGVVNVEELTLVDRAMLERAKEGSVAAAKLIYARLGGVPVEDEVPSLEELEVELGKLKGK
;
A
#
# COMPACT_ATOMS: atom_id res chain seq x y z
N MET A 1 -39.26 15.30 -6.53
CA MET A 1 -38.44 14.13 -6.96
C MET A 1 -37.01 14.48 -7.41
N ARG A 2 -36.34 15.53 -6.85
CA ARG A 2 -35.01 16.00 -7.32
C ARG A 2 -33.80 15.62 -6.42
N ARG A 3 -34.02 15.12 -5.19
CA ARG A 3 -32.94 14.91 -4.21
C ARG A 3 -32.11 13.62 -4.40
N ARG A 4 -32.67 12.58 -5.04
CA ARG A 4 -31.98 11.28 -5.24
C ARG A 4 -30.86 11.33 -6.27
N SER A 5 -30.96 12.23 -7.26
CA SER A 5 -29.96 12.36 -8.33
C SER A 5 -28.66 12.99 -7.83
N GLY A 6 -28.75 14.10 -7.08
CA GLY A 6 -27.57 14.81 -6.56
C GLY A 6 -26.70 13.97 -5.60
N LYS A 7 -27.32 13.11 -4.77
CA LYS A 7 -26.58 12.22 -3.86
C LYS A 7 -25.79 11.16 -4.64
N ARG A 8 -26.35 10.60 -5.71
CA ARG A 8 -25.65 9.63 -6.57
C ARG A 8 -24.50 10.27 -7.33
N VAL A 9 -24.71 11.47 -7.87
CA VAL A 9 -23.66 12.22 -8.57
C VAL A 9 -22.50 12.55 -7.62
N ARG A 10 -22.80 13.00 -6.39
CA ARG A 10 -21.76 13.27 -5.39
C ARG A 10 -20.97 12.00 -5.01
N ALA A 11 -21.65 10.88 -4.77
CA ALA A 11 -21.00 9.61 -4.46
C ALA A 11 -20.12 9.11 -5.63
N PHE A 12 -20.59 9.28 -6.87
CA PHE A 12 -19.80 8.97 -8.06
C PHE A 12 -18.53 9.82 -8.15
N MET A 13 -18.64 11.14 -7.96
CA MET A 13 -17.49 12.04 -7.98
C MET A 13 -16.52 11.76 -6.83
N TRP A 14 -17.03 11.46 -5.64
CA TRP A 14 -16.23 11.05 -4.48
C TRP A 14 -15.36 9.83 -4.82
N ASN A 15 -15.96 8.77 -5.37
CA ASN A 15 -15.22 7.57 -5.76
C ASN A 15 -14.15 7.87 -6.80
N ARG A 16 -14.44 8.72 -7.79
CA ARG A 16 -13.44 9.13 -8.79
C ARG A 16 -12.27 9.88 -8.17
N VAL A 17 -12.51 10.78 -7.21
CA VAL A 17 -11.44 11.49 -6.50
C VAL A 17 -10.60 10.49 -5.72
N VAL A 18 -11.22 9.58 -4.95
CA VAL A 18 -10.51 8.55 -4.19
C VAL A 18 -9.65 7.65 -5.09
N GLU A 19 -10.21 7.14 -6.19
CA GLU A 19 -9.48 6.30 -7.15
C GLU A 19 -8.26 7.04 -7.73
N PHE A 20 -8.47 8.28 -8.17
CA PHE A 20 -7.40 9.11 -8.72
C PHE A 20 -6.28 9.33 -7.70
N MET A 21 -6.64 9.66 -6.46
CA MET A 21 -5.70 9.94 -5.36
C MET A 21 -4.98 8.69 -4.84
N THR A 22 -5.54 7.50 -5.09
CA THR A 22 -4.92 6.23 -4.68
C THR A 22 -3.79 5.81 -5.64
N SER A 23 -3.83 6.23 -6.91
CA SER A 23 -2.85 5.85 -7.93
C SER A 23 -1.45 6.40 -7.65
N ARG A 24 -0.42 5.55 -7.76
CA ARG A 24 1.00 5.95 -7.67
C ARG A 24 1.42 6.88 -8.82
N GLU A 25 0.81 6.75 -9.99
CA GLU A 25 1.10 7.59 -11.18
C GLU A 25 0.72 9.07 -10.95
N HIS A 26 -0.12 9.36 -9.95
CA HIS A 26 -0.65 10.69 -9.70
C HIS A 26 -0.11 11.31 -8.40
N GLU A 27 0.87 10.66 -7.78
CA GLU A 27 1.49 11.12 -6.54
C GLU A 27 2.27 12.43 -6.76
N GLY A 28 2.15 13.34 -5.80
CA GLY A 28 2.83 14.65 -5.84
C GLY A 28 2.26 15.64 -6.86
N LEU A 29 1.20 15.29 -7.61
CA LEU A 29 0.59 16.23 -8.56
C LEU A 29 -0.05 17.43 -7.84
N PRO A 30 0.12 18.65 -8.36
CA PRO A 30 -0.56 19.83 -7.81
C PRO A 30 -2.09 19.71 -7.90
N GLN A 31 -2.83 20.21 -6.89
CA GLN A 31 -4.30 20.16 -6.86
C GLN A 31 -4.97 20.74 -8.12
N GLN A 32 -4.35 21.74 -8.75
CA GLN A 32 -4.82 22.33 -10.01
C GLN A 32 -4.82 21.32 -11.17
N VAL A 33 -3.78 20.49 -11.25
CA VAL A 33 -3.65 19.44 -12.27
C VAL A 33 -4.65 18.33 -12.01
N ILE A 34 -4.84 17.96 -10.74
CA ILE A 34 -5.83 16.97 -10.30
C ILE A 34 -7.24 17.41 -10.68
N ALA A 35 -7.62 18.65 -10.33
CA ALA A 35 -8.93 19.22 -10.64
C ALA A 35 -9.20 19.22 -12.15
N LYS A 36 -8.21 19.65 -12.95
CA LYS A 36 -8.28 19.64 -14.42
C LYS A 36 -8.50 18.23 -14.98
N ARG A 37 -7.74 17.23 -14.50
CA ARG A 37 -7.87 15.83 -14.95
C ARG A 37 -9.20 15.20 -14.57
N LEU A 38 -9.78 15.61 -13.44
CA LEU A 38 -11.09 15.15 -12.99
C LEU A 38 -12.26 15.97 -13.59
N GLY A 39 -11.98 16.96 -14.42
CA GLY A 39 -13.01 17.78 -15.07
C GLY A 39 -13.80 18.66 -14.09
N MET A 40 -13.18 19.10 -12.99
CA MET A 40 -13.82 19.92 -11.97
C MET A 40 -13.02 21.20 -11.65
N SER A 41 -13.67 22.16 -10.99
CA SER A 41 -13.00 23.37 -10.52
C SER A 41 -12.16 23.08 -9.28
N LEU A 42 -11.14 23.90 -9.02
CA LEU A 42 -10.31 23.78 -7.81
C LEU A 42 -11.14 23.93 -6.51
N PRO A 43 -12.09 24.89 -6.39
CA PRO A 43 -12.97 24.95 -5.23
C PRO A 43 -13.79 23.67 -5.06
N MET A 44 -14.34 23.13 -6.15
CA MET A 44 -15.11 21.89 -6.08
C MET A 44 -14.25 20.72 -5.62
N LEU A 45 -13.00 20.58 -6.08
CA LEU A 45 -12.08 19.56 -5.58
C LEU A 45 -11.85 19.70 -4.07
N ARG A 46 -11.66 20.93 -3.57
CA ARG A 46 -11.43 21.19 -2.14
C ARG A 46 -12.62 20.74 -1.28
N ASP A 47 -13.85 20.83 -1.79
CA ASP A 47 -15.03 20.31 -1.09
C ASP A 47 -15.00 18.77 -0.89
N TYR A 48 -14.22 18.05 -1.71
CA TYR A 48 -14.01 16.60 -1.57
C TYR A 48 -12.80 16.25 -0.69
N LEU A 49 -11.84 17.14 -0.50
CA LEU A 49 -10.60 16.87 0.27
C LEU A 49 -10.83 16.94 1.79
N SER A 50 -11.82 16.20 2.28
CA SER A 50 -12.10 16.06 3.72
C SER A 50 -11.25 14.97 4.37
N ASP A 51 -11.20 14.96 5.70
CA ASP A 51 -10.50 13.93 6.48
C ASP A 51 -10.99 12.52 6.16
N GLU A 52 -12.29 12.36 5.86
CA GLU A 52 -12.89 11.08 5.45
C GLU A 52 -12.31 10.60 4.10
N LEU A 53 -12.07 11.50 3.15
CA LEU A 53 -11.46 11.14 1.87
C LEU A 53 -10.01 10.69 2.10
N TRP A 54 -9.27 11.42 2.92
CA TRP A 54 -7.88 11.10 3.24
C TRP A 54 -7.77 9.76 3.97
N ALA A 55 -8.68 9.47 4.90
CA ALA A 55 -8.75 8.17 5.57
C ALA A 55 -9.02 7.03 4.58
N GLU A 56 -9.94 7.22 3.64
CA GLU A 56 -10.26 6.22 2.61
C GLU A 56 -9.09 6.02 1.63
N VAL A 57 -8.44 7.10 1.19
CA VAL A 57 -7.23 7.03 0.33
C VAL A 57 -6.10 6.32 1.06
N ALA A 58 -5.85 6.66 2.32
CA ALA A 58 -4.84 6.00 3.15
C ALA A 58 -5.15 4.50 3.29
N ARG A 59 -6.41 4.13 3.57
CA ARG A 59 -6.86 2.73 3.68
C ARG A 59 -6.66 1.95 2.39
N ARG A 60 -6.99 2.54 1.24
CA ARG A 60 -6.80 1.89 -0.07
C ARG A 60 -5.32 1.75 -0.40
N ARG A 61 -4.52 2.79 -0.13
CA ARG A 61 -3.07 2.74 -0.31
C ARG A 61 -2.43 1.69 0.59
N SER A 62 -2.77 1.61 1.87
CA SER A 62 -2.25 0.58 2.77
C SER A 62 -2.64 -0.83 2.32
N GLY A 63 -3.85 -1.02 1.76
CA GLY A 63 -4.27 -2.30 1.20
C GLY A 63 -3.49 -2.72 -0.04
N VAL A 64 -3.17 -1.78 -0.93
CA VAL A 64 -2.42 -2.04 -2.18
C VAL A 64 -0.92 -2.21 -1.92
N VAL A 65 -0.35 -1.33 -1.09
CA VAL A 65 1.07 -1.33 -0.71
C VAL A 65 1.41 -2.62 0.04
N ASN A 66 0.56 -3.07 0.97
CA ASN A 66 0.86 -4.27 1.75
C ASN A 66 0.84 -5.56 0.91
N VAL A 67 -0.08 -5.73 -0.04
CA VAL A 67 -0.16 -7.02 -0.77
C VAL A 67 0.97 -7.16 -1.80
N GLU A 68 1.27 -6.09 -2.55
CA GLU A 68 2.37 -6.14 -3.53
C GLU A 68 3.73 -6.27 -2.86
N GLU A 69 3.98 -5.53 -1.77
CA GLU A 69 5.25 -5.58 -1.05
C GLU A 69 5.42 -6.89 -0.29
N LEU A 70 4.37 -7.44 0.32
CA LEU A 70 4.42 -8.77 0.92
C LEU A 70 4.69 -9.85 -0.14
N THR A 71 4.12 -9.72 -1.35
CA THR A 71 4.36 -10.68 -2.44
C THR A 71 5.81 -10.60 -2.93
N LEU A 72 6.40 -9.40 -2.99
CA LEU A 72 7.82 -9.22 -3.33
C LEU A 72 8.74 -9.82 -2.25
N VAL A 73 8.41 -9.62 -0.97
CA VAL A 73 9.12 -10.24 0.15
C VAL A 73 9.03 -11.76 0.04
N ASP A 74 7.84 -12.33 -0.15
CA ASP A 74 7.65 -13.77 -0.28
C ASP A 74 8.43 -14.36 -1.46
N ARG A 75 8.48 -13.65 -2.59
CA ARG A 75 9.32 -14.04 -3.73
C ARG A 75 10.81 -14.01 -3.40
N ALA A 76 11.28 -12.95 -2.75
CA ALA A 76 12.68 -12.84 -2.35
C ALA A 76 13.07 -13.94 -1.34
N MET A 77 12.19 -14.24 -0.38
CA MET A 77 12.40 -15.36 0.55
C MET A 77 12.44 -16.70 -0.19
N LEU A 78 11.57 -16.91 -1.18
CA LEU A 78 11.53 -18.14 -1.95
C LEU A 78 12.81 -18.36 -2.77
N GLU A 79 13.32 -17.32 -3.42
CA GLU A 79 14.60 -17.41 -4.13
C GLU A 79 15.76 -17.72 -3.17
N ARG A 80 15.82 -17.06 -2.01
CA ARG A 80 16.80 -17.38 -0.96
C ARG A 80 16.68 -18.82 -0.46
N ALA A 81 15.47 -19.34 -0.32
CA ALA A 81 15.24 -20.72 0.07
C ALA A 81 15.75 -21.71 -1.00
N LYS A 82 15.51 -21.43 -2.29
CA LYS A 82 16.03 -22.22 -3.42
C LYS A 82 17.56 -22.22 -3.48
N GLU A 83 18.20 -21.13 -3.08
CA GLU A 83 19.66 -21.01 -2.95
C GLU A 83 20.23 -21.75 -1.72
N GLY A 84 19.38 -22.40 -0.92
CA GLY A 84 19.80 -23.22 0.23
C GLY A 84 19.69 -22.52 1.59
N SER A 85 19.08 -21.33 1.68
CA SER A 85 18.83 -20.68 2.97
C SER A 85 17.75 -21.43 3.77
N VAL A 86 18.19 -22.18 4.78
CA VAL A 86 17.31 -22.93 5.69
C VAL A 86 16.37 -22.00 6.47
N ALA A 87 16.85 -20.83 6.89
CA ALA A 87 16.03 -19.83 7.59
C ALA A 87 14.88 -19.32 6.70
N ALA A 88 15.17 -19.01 5.42
CA ALA A 88 14.15 -18.58 4.48
C ALA A 88 13.13 -19.69 4.17
N ALA A 89 13.60 -20.94 4.04
CA ALA A 89 12.73 -22.10 3.84
C ALA A 89 11.78 -22.30 5.03
N LYS A 90 12.29 -22.23 6.27
CA LYS A 90 11.46 -22.32 7.50
C LYS A 90 10.35 -21.28 7.53
N LEU A 91 10.67 -20.03 7.21
CA LEU A 91 9.71 -18.92 7.22
C LEU A 91 8.59 -19.12 6.17
N ILE A 92 8.93 -19.62 4.98
CA ILE A 92 7.93 -19.96 3.95
C ILE A 92 7.06 -21.14 4.38
N TYR A 93 7.66 -22.20 4.94
CA TYR A 93 6.91 -23.35 5.43
C TYR A 93 5.94 -22.98 6.55
N ALA A 94 6.35 -22.16 7.50
CA ALA A 94 5.49 -21.66 8.56
C ALA A 94 4.34 -20.81 8.01
N ARG A 95 4.63 -19.93 7.05
CA ARG A 95 3.63 -19.08 6.40
C ARG A 95 2.61 -19.87 5.58
N LEU A 96 3.04 -20.93 4.87
CA LEU A 96 2.15 -21.81 4.09
C LEU A 96 1.38 -22.82 4.96
N GLY A 97 2.02 -23.33 6.02
CA GLY A 97 1.47 -24.32 6.92
C GLY A 97 0.57 -23.73 8.02
N GLY A 98 0.53 -22.40 8.17
CA GLY A 98 -0.19 -21.73 9.25
C GLY A 98 0.37 -22.06 10.65
N VAL A 99 1.58 -22.62 10.70
CA VAL A 99 2.25 -22.98 11.95
C VAL A 99 3.02 -21.75 12.39
N PRO A 100 2.78 -21.20 13.59
CA PRO A 100 3.55 -20.07 14.10
C PRO A 100 5.03 -20.47 14.17
N VAL A 101 5.91 -19.60 13.68
CA VAL A 101 7.35 -19.76 13.86
C VAL A 101 7.63 -19.45 15.32
N GLU A 102 7.82 -20.49 16.13
CA GLU A 102 8.37 -20.36 17.48
C GLU A 102 9.90 -20.19 17.38
N ASP A 103 10.38 -19.17 16.67
CA ASP A 103 11.77 -18.72 16.80
C ASP A 103 11.74 -17.33 17.44
N GLU A 104 12.58 -17.13 18.46
CA GLU A 104 12.78 -15.84 19.09
C GLU A 104 13.07 -14.79 18.01
N VAL A 105 12.26 -13.73 17.97
CA VAL A 105 12.47 -12.62 17.04
C VAL A 105 13.86 -12.04 17.34
N PRO A 106 14.81 -12.06 16.38
CA PRO A 106 16.13 -11.52 16.60
C PRO A 106 16.02 -10.05 17.01
N SER A 107 16.87 -9.64 17.94
CA SER A 107 16.97 -8.25 18.36
C SER A 107 17.36 -7.35 17.18
N LEU A 108 17.03 -6.06 17.30
CA LEU A 108 17.39 -5.07 16.27
C LEU A 108 18.89 -5.07 15.97
N GLU A 109 19.72 -5.26 17.01
CA GLU A 109 21.18 -5.28 16.92
C GLU A 109 21.69 -6.51 16.13
N GLU A 110 21.04 -7.67 16.28
CA GLU A 110 21.39 -8.86 15.50
C GLU A 110 21.08 -8.68 14.01
N LEU A 111 19.93 -8.07 13.70
CA LEU A 111 19.53 -7.76 12.33
C LEU A 111 20.48 -6.75 11.68
N GLU A 112 20.92 -5.72 12.40
CA GLU A 112 21.89 -4.73 11.90
C GLU A 112 23.26 -5.34 11.59
N VAL A 113 23.75 -6.24 12.46
CA VAL A 113 25.01 -6.96 12.25
C VAL A 113 24.94 -7.85 11.01
N GLU A 114 23.81 -8.53 10.79
CA GLU A 114 23.61 -9.37 9.62
C GLU A 114 23.52 -8.55 8.32
N LEU A 115 22.88 -7.39 8.38
CA LEU A 115 22.81 -6.44 7.26
C LEU A 115 24.19 -5.86 6.90
N GLY A 116 25.03 -5.61 7.90
CA GLY A 116 26.41 -5.17 7.71
C GLY A 116 27.27 -6.21 6.96
N LYS A 117 27.08 -7.50 7.26
CA LYS A 117 27.79 -8.60 6.56
C LYS A 117 27.40 -8.72 5.08
N LEU A 118 26.19 -8.31 4.71
CA LEU A 118 25.70 -8.32 3.34
C LEU A 118 26.18 -7.10 2.52
N LYS A 119 26.41 -5.95 3.15
CA LYS A 119 26.93 -4.74 2.49
C LYS A 119 28.46 -4.73 2.31
N GLY A 120 29.17 -5.65 2.97
CA GLY A 120 30.63 -5.79 2.89
C GLY A 120 31.14 -6.80 1.85
N LYS A 121 30.26 -7.34 1.00
CA LYS A 121 30.60 -8.13 -0.20
C LYS A 121 30.23 -7.34 -1.44
#